data_AF-A0A8H5YTA1-F1
#
_entry.id   AF-A0A8H5YTA1-F1
#
_cell.length_a   1.000
_cell.length_b   1.000
_cell.length_c   1.000
_cell.angle_alpha   90.00
_cell.angle_beta   90.00
_cell.angle_gamma   90.00
#
_symmetry.space_group_name_H-M   'P 1'
#
loop_
_entity.id
_entity.type
_entity.pdbx_description
1 polymer ?
#
loop_
_entity_poly.entity_id
_entity_poly.type
_entity_poly.pdbx_seq_one_letter_code
_entity_poly.pdbx_strand_id
1 'polypeptide(L)'
;MAQQSFIRSSIPLPRHTYEGEEYFCRFAPRIHRDARLSDAGSWQCQVDFLKSSNDARAGADRNKDVHSYAVGCINLVGSNFTALCACEALSDRLALTTYMVEYAYIHDDVIEYSEKKDES
;
A
#
# COMPACT_ATOMS: atom_id res chain seq x y z
N MET A 1 -2.90 -30.75 -22.87
CA MET A 1 -2.65 -29.30 -22.65
C MET A 1 -1.93 -29.17 -21.33
N ALA A 2 -0.73 -28.56 -21.29
CA ALA A 2 -0.06 -28.32 -20.02
C ALA A 2 -0.85 -27.26 -19.24
N GLN A 3 -1.25 -27.58 -18.02
CA GLN A 3 -1.95 -26.66 -17.14
C GLN A 3 -1.00 -25.50 -16.80
N GLN A 4 -1.20 -24.34 -17.42
CA GLN A 4 -0.39 -23.17 -17.09
C GLN A 4 -0.65 -22.80 -15.63
N SER A 5 0.44 -22.65 -14.87
CA SER A 5 0.38 -22.13 -13.51
C SER A 5 -0.39 -20.80 -13.49
N PHE A 6 -1.27 -20.65 -12.50
CA PHE A 6 -1.92 -19.37 -12.21
C PHE A 6 -0.93 -18.35 -11.62
N ILE A 7 0.20 -18.84 -11.10
CA ILE A 7 1.30 -18.04 -10.57
C ILE A 7 2.24 -17.70 -11.73
N ARG A 8 2.30 -16.42 -12.09
CA ARG A 8 3.10 -15.89 -13.21
C ARG A 8 3.84 -14.63 -12.81
N SER A 9 3.20 -13.73 -12.07
CA SER A 9 3.74 -12.40 -11.81
C SER A 9 4.45 -12.31 -10.46
N SER A 10 4.28 -13.25 -9.54
CA SER A 10 4.90 -13.16 -8.20
C SER A 10 6.10 -14.09 -7.98
N ILE A 11 6.91 -13.73 -6.98
CA ILE A 11 7.96 -14.56 -6.38
C ILE A 11 7.61 -14.86 -4.91
N PRO A 12 8.08 -15.99 -4.34
CA PRO A 12 7.95 -16.23 -2.90
C PRO A 12 8.61 -15.11 -2.11
N LEU A 13 7.95 -14.63 -1.06
CA LEU A 13 8.57 -13.69 -0.13
C LEU A 13 9.56 -14.46 0.77
N PRO A 14 10.76 -13.93 1.07
CA PRO A 14 11.72 -14.62 1.94
C PRO A 14 11.14 -14.84 3.35
N ARG A 15 11.27 -16.04 3.90
CA ARG A 15 10.66 -16.41 5.20
C ARG A 15 10.99 -15.45 6.35
N HIS A 16 12.24 -14.99 6.42
CA HIS A 16 12.70 -14.07 7.46
C HIS A 16 12.00 -12.68 7.44
N THR A 17 11.26 -12.33 6.39
CA THR A 17 10.53 -11.05 6.33
C THR A 17 9.14 -11.13 6.95
N TYR A 18 8.63 -12.33 7.28
CA TYR A 18 7.28 -12.52 7.82
C TYR A 18 7.16 -13.61 8.90
N GLU A 19 8.15 -14.48 9.05
CA GLU A 19 8.17 -15.48 10.11
C GLU A 19 8.79 -14.92 11.40
N GLY A 20 8.01 -14.94 12.47
CA GLY A 20 8.46 -14.77 13.86
C GLY A 20 8.17 -16.04 14.68
N GLU A 21 8.29 -15.96 16.01
CA GLU A 21 8.08 -17.13 16.89
C GLU A 21 6.66 -17.73 16.80
N GLU A 22 5.66 -16.95 16.38
CA GLU A 22 4.25 -17.36 16.31
C GLU A 22 3.62 -17.11 14.92
N TYR A 23 4.28 -17.49 13.83
CA TYR A 23 3.64 -17.37 12.50
C TYR A 23 2.39 -18.25 12.41
N PHE A 24 1.22 -17.61 12.46
CA PHE A 24 -0.07 -18.26 12.63
C PHE A 24 -0.66 -18.86 11.33
N CYS A 25 -0.13 -18.48 10.17
CA CYS A 25 -0.71 -18.79 8.87
C CYS A 25 0.01 -19.95 8.18
N ARG A 26 -0.75 -20.80 7.47
CA ARG A 26 -0.17 -21.85 6.60
C ARG A 26 0.17 -21.33 5.20
N PHE A 27 -0.32 -20.14 4.84
CA PHE A 27 -0.09 -19.56 3.53
C PHE A 27 1.31 -18.97 3.46
N ALA A 28 2.10 -19.37 2.46
CA ALA A 28 3.40 -18.75 2.20
C ALA A 28 3.20 -17.49 1.35
N PRO A 29 3.39 -16.28 1.89
CA PRO A 29 3.18 -15.05 1.16
C PRO A 29 4.09 -14.94 -0.07
N ARG A 30 3.57 -14.26 -1.08
CA ARG A 30 4.26 -13.96 -2.32
C ARG A 30 4.18 -12.46 -2.57
N ILE A 31 5.11 -11.97 -3.36
CA ILE A 31 5.21 -10.56 -3.72
C ILE A 31 5.27 -10.45 -5.24
N HIS A 32 4.60 -9.45 -5.79
CA HIS A 32 4.68 -9.14 -7.22
C HIS A 32 6.14 -8.88 -7.63
N ARG A 33 6.61 -9.48 -8.74
CA ARG A 33 7.99 -9.32 -9.24
C ARG A 33 8.37 -7.87 -9.54
N ASP A 34 7.36 -7.09 -9.92
CA ASP A 34 7.48 -5.67 -10.25
C ASP A 34 7.00 -4.77 -9.10
N ALA A 35 7.22 -5.15 -7.83
CA ALA A 35 6.75 -4.40 -6.65
C ALA A 35 7.14 -2.91 -6.67
N ARG A 36 8.26 -2.55 -7.31
CA ARG A 36 8.65 -1.15 -7.55
C ARG A 36 7.59 -0.31 -8.27
N LEU A 37 6.73 -0.92 -9.08
CA LEU A 37 5.63 -0.24 -9.77
C LEU A 37 4.51 0.13 -8.77
N SER A 38 4.28 -0.72 -7.76
CA SER A 38 3.41 -0.38 -6.65
C SER A 38 3.97 0.77 -5.83
N ASP A 39 5.27 0.74 -5.49
CA ASP A 39 5.92 1.85 -4.79
C ASP A 39 5.79 3.17 -5.56
N ALA A 40 6.00 3.14 -6.88
CA ALA A 40 5.81 4.30 -7.75
C ALA A 40 4.35 4.80 -7.77
N GLY A 41 3.37 3.88 -7.79
CA GLY A 41 1.95 4.21 -7.74
C GLY A 41 1.55 4.90 -6.44
N SER A 42 1.96 4.35 -5.29
CA SER A 42 1.76 4.97 -3.98
C SER A 42 2.43 6.34 -3.90
N TRP A 43 3.69 6.44 -4.31
CA TRP A 43 4.42 7.70 -4.28
C TRP A 43 3.76 8.79 -5.13
N GLN A 44 3.34 8.45 -6.34
CA GLN A 44 2.65 9.40 -7.21
C GLN A 44 1.33 9.88 -6.58
N CYS A 45 0.57 8.99 -5.94
CA CYS A 45 -0.65 9.35 -5.22
C CYS A 45 -0.38 10.37 -4.11
N GLN A 46 0.65 10.14 -3.29
CA GLN A 46 1.07 11.08 -2.25
C GLN A 46 1.44 12.46 -2.82
N VAL A 47 2.23 12.49 -3.89
CA VAL A 47 2.64 13.73 -4.55
C VAL A 47 1.43 14.50 -5.09
N ASP A 48 0.50 13.81 -5.75
CA ASP A 48 -0.70 14.43 -6.32
C ASP A 48 -1.62 14.95 -5.22
N PHE A 49 -1.84 14.17 -4.16
CA PHE A 49 -2.63 14.58 -3.00
C PHE A 49 -2.06 15.85 -2.35
N LEU A 50 -0.75 15.86 -2.05
CA LEU A 50 -0.05 17.01 -1.47
C LEU A 50 -0.09 18.27 -2.34
N LYS A 51 -0.19 18.10 -3.66
CA LYS A 51 -0.27 19.20 -4.63
C LYS A 51 -1.71 19.61 -4.98
N SER A 52 -2.71 18.82 -4.59
CA SER A 52 -4.11 19.04 -4.98
C SER A 52 -4.71 20.30 -4.34
N SER A 53 -4.32 20.65 -3.11
CA SER A 53 -4.71 21.89 -2.45
C SER A 53 -3.82 22.19 -1.23
N ASN A 54 -3.87 23.44 -0.74
CA ASN A 54 -3.23 23.81 0.53
C ASN A 54 -3.85 23.05 1.71
N ASP A 55 -5.16 22.77 1.67
CA ASP A 55 -5.88 22.03 2.71
C ASP A 55 -5.49 20.55 2.71
N ALA A 56 -5.29 19.94 1.54
CA ALA A 56 -4.79 18.58 1.42
C ALA A 56 -3.35 18.48 1.95
N ARG A 57 -2.51 19.48 1.68
CA ARG A 57 -1.16 19.58 2.24
C ARG A 57 -1.16 19.73 3.76
N ALA A 58 -2.01 20.59 4.31
CA ALA A 58 -2.19 20.74 5.76
C ALA A 58 -2.79 19.47 6.39
N GLY A 59 -3.66 18.78 5.64
CA GLY A 59 -4.23 17.49 5.99
C GLY A 59 -3.27 16.32 5.86
N ALA A 60 -2.16 16.42 5.13
CA ALA A 60 -1.14 15.37 5.12
C ALA A 60 -0.17 15.48 6.30
N ASP A 61 -0.04 16.68 6.88
CA ASP A 61 0.74 16.97 8.09
C ASP A 61 -0.09 16.69 9.36
N ARG A 62 -0.92 15.63 9.30
CA ARG A 62 -2.09 15.41 10.19
C ARG A 62 -1.76 14.95 11.61
N ASN A 63 -0.48 14.85 11.94
CA ASN A 63 -0.03 14.53 13.29
C ASN A 63 1.25 15.31 13.60
N LYS A 64 1.12 16.55 14.07
CA LYS A 64 2.28 17.37 14.50
C LYS A 64 3.13 16.68 15.57
N ASP A 65 2.52 15.78 16.34
CA ASP A 65 3.17 15.03 17.40
C ASP A 65 3.78 13.68 16.94
N VAL A 66 3.40 13.17 15.76
CA VAL A 66 3.82 11.83 15.26
C VAL A 66 4.52 11.89 13.90
N HIS A 67 4.54 13.03 13.21
CA HIS A 67 5.16 13.24 11.90
C HIS A 67 4.87 12.14 10.86
N SER A 68 3.67 11.56 10.90
CA SER A 68 3.27 10.59 9.89
C SER A 68 2.60 11.32 8.75
N TYR A 69 3.22 11.28 7.56
CA TYR A 69 2.48 11.45 6.31
C TYR A 69 1.40 10.36 6.25
N ALA A 70 0.28 10.59 5.56
CA ALA A 70 -0.81 9.62 5.42
C ALA A 70 -0.37 8.39 4.60
N VAL A 71 0.56 7.59 5.14
CA VAL A 71 1.20 6.47 4.45
C VAL A 71 0.28 5.27 4.50
N GLY A 72 -0.32 4.92 3.35
CA GLY A 72 -1.21 3.77 3.22
C GLY A 72 -0.45 2.49 2.89
N CYS A 73 -0.04 2.34 1.63
CA CYS A 73 0.51 1.07 1.12
C CYS A 73 2.02 0.95 1.27
N ILE A 74 2.76 2.04 1.50
CA ILE A 74 4.24 2.03 1.48
C ILE A 74 4.76 1.38 2.77
N ASN A 75 5.56 0.31 2.61
CA ASN A 75 6.28 -0.31 3.71
C ASN A 75 7.68 -0.73 3.22
N LEU A 76 8.72 -0.09 3.77
CA LEU A 76 10.11 -0.28 3.34
C LEU A 76 10.70 -1.64 3.79
N VAL A 77 10.14 -2.25 4.83
CA VAL A 77 10.63 -3.51 5.40
C VAL A 77 9.88 -4.71 4.81
N GLY A 78 8.55 -4.63 4.79
CA GLY A 78 7.66 -5.71 4.34
C GLY A 78 7.30 -5.67 2.84
N SER A 79 7.61 -4.56 2.16
CA SER A 79 7.15 -4.20 0.81
C SER A 79 5.72 -3.64 0.73
N ASN A 80 5.39 -3.05 -0.42
CA ASN A 80 4.12 -2.39 -0.67
C ASN A 80 2.92 -3.34 -0.47
N PHE A 81 1.91 -2.86 0.24
CA PHE A 81 0.67 -3.59 0.53
C PHE A 81 0.04 -4.18 -0.73
N THR A 82 -0.09 -3.40 -1.81
CA THR A 82 -0.72 -3.87 -3.05
C THR A 82 0.11 -4.96 -3.73
N ALA A 83 1.44 -4.85 -3.69
CA ALA A 83 2.33 -5.86 -4.26
C ALA A 83 2.27 -7.21 -3.51
N LEU A 84 1.92 -7.20 -2.22
CA LEU A 84 1.72 -8.39 -1.39
C LEU A 84 0.32 -8.98 -1.58
N CYS A 85 -0.72 -8.15 -1.53
CA CYS A 85 -2.12 -8.60 -1.59
C CYS A 85 -2.58 -8.96 -3.01
N ALA A 86 -2.08 -8.26 -4.03
CA ALA A 86 -2.42 -8.47 -5.43
C ALA A 86 -1.18 -8.94 -6.22
N CYS A 87 -0.45 -9.92 -5.67
CA CYS A 87 0.84 -10.38 -6.22
C CYS A 87 0.76 -10.99 -7.64
N GLU A 88 -0.43 -11.35 -8.13
CA GLU A 88 -0.69 -11.83 -9.49
C GLU A 88 -1.40 -10.80 -10.39
N ALA A 89 -1.44 -9.53 -9.98
CA ALA A 89 -1.95 -8.45 -10.82
C ALA A 89 -1.19 -8.37 -12.17
N LEU A 90 -1.83 -7.73 -13.15
CA LEU A 90 -1.15 -7.42 -14.40
C LEU A 90 -0.14 -6.30 -14.17
N SER A 91 1.13 -6.50 -14.56
CA SER A 91 2.20 -5.53 -14.33
C SER A 91 1.89 -4.13 -14.87
N ASP A 92 1.21 -4.03 -16.03
CA ASP A 92 0.82 -2.77 -16.67
C ASP A 92 -0.30 -2.02 -15.92
N ARG A 93 -1.02 -2.71 -15.02
CA ARG A 93 -2.07 -2.13 -14.18
C ARG A 93 -1.62 -1.89 -12.75
N LEU A 94 -0.53 -2.53 -12.31
CA LEU A 94 -0.12 -2.56 -10.91
C LEU A 94 0.07 -1.17 -10.30
N ALA A 95 0.72 -0.24 -11.03
CA ALA A 95 0.93 1.12 -10.55
C ALA A 95 -0.38 1.89 -10.36
N LEU A 96 -1.29 1.81 -11.34
CA LEU A 96 -2.61 2.46 -11.26
C LEU A 96 -3.47 1.84 -10.14
N THR A 97 -3.48 0.51 -10.03
CA THR A 97 -4.18 -0.17 -8.93
C THR A 97 -3.65 0.30 -7.58
N THR A 98 -2.33 0.35 -7.42
CA THR A 98 -1.72 0.80 -6.17
C THR A 98 -2.04 2.26 -5.86
N TYR A 99 -2.03 3.13 -6.87
CA TYR A 99 -2.46 4.54 -6.72
C TYR A 99 -3.87 4.64 -6.12
N MET A 100 -4.82 3.88 -6.66
CA MET A 100 -6.20 3.90 -6.19
C MET A 100 -6.35 3.38 -4.76
N VAL A 101 -5.57 2.35 -4.39
CA VAL A 101 -5.56 1.80 -3.02
C VAL A 101 -4.93 2.79 -2.04
N GLU A 102 -3.83 3.44 -2.42
CA GLU A 102 -3.21 4.50 -1.61
C GLU A 102 -4.21 5.64 -1.35
N TYR A 103 -4.91 6.09 -2.40
CA TYR A 103 -5.94 7.11 -2.26
C TYR A 103 -7.08 6.67 -1.34
N ALA A 104 -7.49 5.39 -1.40
CA ALA A 104 -8.51 4.85 -0.51
C ALA A 104 -8.07 4.91 0.96
N TYR A 105 -6.82 4.57 1.29
CA TYR A 105 -6.28 4.75 2.65
C TYR A 105 -6.29 6.20 3.10
N ILE A 106 -5.79 7.12 2.27
CA ILE A 106 -5.80 8.56 2.59
C ILE A 106 -7.24 9.05 2.82
N HIS A 107 -8.18 8.61 1.99
CA HIS A 107 -9.58 9.00 2.09
C HIS A 107 -10.26 8.43 3.34
N ASP A 108 -9.96 7.18 3.71
CA ASP A 108 -10.44 6.55 4.94
C ASP A 108 -10.01 7.36 6.17
N ASP A 109 -8.72 7.74 6.24
CA ASP A 109 -8.21 8.63 7.28
C ASP A 109 -8.97 9.97 7.29
N VAL A 110 -9.21 10.59 6.13
CA VAL A 110 -9.96 11.86 6.05
C VAL A 110 -11.32 11.75 6.70
N ILE A 111 -12.05 10.66 6.45
CA ILE A 111 -13.39 10.44 7.02
C ILE A 111 -13.27 10.26 8.54
N GLU A 112 -12.46 9.33 9.01
CA GLU A 112 -12.36 9.00 10.45
C GLU A 112 -11.98 10.23 11.30
N TYR A 113 -11.07 11.08 10.81
CA TYR A 113 -10.69 12.29 11.53
C TYR A 113 -11.71 13.43 11.41
N SER A 114 -12.52 13.47 10.35
CA SER A 114 -13.61 14.44 10.26
C SER A 114 -14.68 14.16 11.31
N GLU A 115 -15.04 12.89 11.50
CA GLU A 115 -16.01 12.46 12.50
C GLU A 115 -15.51 12.73 13.93
N LYS A 116 -14.23 12.47 14.22
CA LYS A 116 -13.64 12.73 15.56
C LYS A 116 -13.58 14.21 15.94
N LYS A 117 -13.51 15.13 14.98
CA LYS A 117 -13.54 16.58 15.25
C LYS A 117 -14.93 17.10 15.58
N ASP A 118 -15.97 16.47 15.04
CA ASP A 118 -17.35 16.87 15.30
C ASP A 118 -17.82 16.39 16.69
N GLU A 119 -17.10 15.45 17.32
CA GLU A 119 -17.36 14.93 18.67
C GLU A 119 -16.60 15.66 19.80
N SER A 120 -15.68 16.59 19.47
CA SER A 120 -14.82 17.32 20.42
C SER A 120 -15.21 18.78 20.60
#